data_AF-A0A848H7U9-F1
#
_entry.id   AF-A0A848H7U9-F1
#
_cell.length_a   1.000
_cell.length_b   1.000
_cell.length_c   1.000
_cell.angle_alpha   90.00
_cell.angle_beta   90.00
_cell.angle_gamma   90.00
#
_symmetry.space_group_name_H-M   'P 1'
#
loop_
_entity.id
_entity.type
_entity.pdbx_description
1 polymer ?
#
loop_
_entity_poly.entity_id
_entity_poly.type
_entity_poly.pdbx_seq_one_letter_code
_entity_poly.pdbx_strand_id
1 'polypeptide(L)'
;MAKILCYELNEVPWRVVDLYVDRFPKSSLAQLLRSGASQITTHTTDSGELHPWSTWPTMHRGVNNDEHNIRYINQDLSCAAQRPPIWDLLTRAGKSVGIAGCLQSYPPVARDEMLFHIPDTFAPESDTIPAKYSRFQSLNLKLTGENRAVAGALNISDFFAGLNLFSAGLSADSAVRLARHLVQERLNPLHKRRRATMQAYVAFDVFYDALVASQPSYAAFFSNHVAGTMHRYWKYAFPSDFGYALGDSAEEKFHSGTILHAMSIFDGQLARLMQFANENGYEVVIASSMGQEAIERGEYHPELMLESLSNLCRTIGYTAPVRMNLAMQPDLALEFEDADALQRFLRCVQELRNSDGESVLRKRYDQQGLTLNLSIGSGKYPARDGAVFFKGQSFDLADAGFRIISRDQGTGYHQPEGMLIWKGPNQPSVEIREVFDSRQYAPTVLKAMGVEAPAYMMPAISAVRQCPPQTAGMLQ
;
A
#
# COMPACT_ATOMS: atom_id res chain seq x y z
N MET A 1 30.56 -3.82 -1.30
CA MET A 1 29.46 -3.56 -2.24
C MET A 1 28.29 -3.02 -1.45
N ALA A 2 27.55 -2.03 -1.96
CA ALA A 2 26.40 -1.49 -1.24
C ALA A 2 25.35 -2.59 -1.00
N LYS A 3 24.76 -2.57 0.20
CA LYS A 3 23.62 -3.40 0.55
C LYS A 3 22.52 -2.49 1.09
N ILE A 4 21.29 -2.62 0.62
CA ILE A 4 20.19 -1.69 0.97
C ILE A 4 18.98 -2.49 1.48
N LEU A 5 18.43 -2.06 2.62
CA LEU A 5 17.13 -2.47 3.12
C LEU A 5 16.16 -1.31 2.99
N CYS A 6 15.13 -1.47 2.17
CA CYS A 6 14.05 -0.51 2.02
C CYS A 6 12.82 -0.97 2.80
N TYR A 7 12.33 -0.11 3.70
CA TYR A 7 11.01 -0.21 4.29
C TYR A 7 10.08 0.77 3.57
N GLU A 8 9.17 0.24 2.77
CA GLU A 8 8.12 0.98 2.08
C GLU A 8 6.96 1.22 3.06
N LEU A 9 7.05 2.32 3.82
CA LEU A 9 6.08 2.72 4.84
C LEU A 9 4.99 3.56 4.17
N ASN A 10 3.92 2.88 3.74
CA ASN A 10 2.96 3.45 2.81
C ASN A 10 2.28 4.72 3.36
N GLU A 11 2.22 5.74 2.51
CA GLU A 11 1.48 7.00 2.66
C GLU A 11 1.78 7.85 3.91
N VAL A 12 2.89 7.60 4.62
CA VAL A 12 3.19 8.32 5.86
C VAL A 12 3.87 9.67 5.54
N PRO A 13 3.25 10.81 5.89
CA PRO A 13 3.86 12.13 5.72
C PRO A 13 4.76 12.50 6.92
N TRP A 14 5.62 13.51 6.73
CA TRP A 14 6.46 14.05 7.81
C TRP A 14 5.68 14.47 9.05
N ARG A 15 4.46 15.01 8.88
CA ARG A 15 3.60 15.42 10.00
C ARG A 15 3.31 14.28 10.99
N VAL A 16 3.13 13.06 10.48
CA VAL A 16 2.88 11.88 11.32
C VAL A 16 4.16 11.37 11.97
N VAL A 17 5.30 11.49 11.27
CA VAL A 17 6.62 11.23 11.84
C VAL A 17 6.89 12.18 13.00
N ASP A 18 6.67 13.47 12.81
CA ASP A 18 6.86 14.53 13.81
C ASP A 18 6.03 14.27 15.06
N LEU A 19 4.73 14.04 14.88
CA LEU A 19 3.82 13.66 15.96
C LEU A 19 4.36 12.45 16.76
N TYR A 20 4.89 11.44 16.08
CA TYR A 20 5.42 10.25 16.73
C TYR A 20 6.73 10.53 17.47
N VAL A 21 7.70 11.19 16.85
CA VAL A 21 9.02 11.44 17.48
C VAL A 21 8.95 12.44 18.63
N ASP A 22 8.03 13.40 18.57
CA ASP A 22 7.76 14.33 19.67
C ASP A 22 7.20 13.58 20.87
N ARG A 23 6.30 12.61 20.64
CA ARG A 23 5.70 11.80 21.70
C ARG A 23 6.66 10.73 22.24
N PHE A 24 7.53 10.20 21.39
CA PHE A 24 8.46 9.12 21.69
C PHE A 24 9.89 9.49 21.29
N PRO A 25 10.55 10.45 21.97
CA PRO A 25 11.85 10.98 21.55
C PRO A 25 13.00 9.96 21.66
N LYS A 26 12.78 8.84 22.37
CA LYS A 26 13.73 7.72 22.52
C LYS A 26 13.49 6.57 21.53
N SER A 27 12.47 6.66 20.68
CA SER A 27 12.15 5.67 19.65
C SER A 27 13.31 5.44 18.67
N SER A 28 13.32 4.29 18.00
CA SER A 28 14.33 3.97 16.97
C SER A 28 14.24 4.94 15.80
N LEU A 29 13.04 5.36 15.40
CA LEU A 29 12.83 6.39 14.39
C LEU A 29 13.46 7.73 14.81
N ALA A 30 13.21 8.20 16.04
CA ALA A 30 13.81 9.43 16.52
C ALA A 30 15.35 9.36 16.60
N GLN A 31 15.89 8.19 16.95
CA GLN A 31 17.34 7.95 16.93
C GLN A 31 17.90 7.99 15.50
N LEU A 32 17.21 7.37 14.54
CA LEU A 32 17.60 7.36 13.13
C LEU A 32 17.67 8.78 12.56
N LEU A 33 16.63 9.60 12.78
CA LEU A 33 16.61 10.98 12.29
C LEU A 33 17.76 11.83 12.85
N ARG A 34 18.11 11.63 14.13
CA ARG A 34 19.24 12.33 14.78
C ARG A 34 20.61 11.77 14.42
N SER A 35 20.68 10.60 13.79
CA SER A 35 21.95 9.96 13.42
C SER A 35 22.65 10.59 12.21
N GLY A 36 22.09 11.69 11.67
CA GLY A 36 22.51 12.27 10.39
C GLY A 36 22.06 11.44 9.20
N ALA A 37 20.90 10.77 9.30
CA ALA A 37 20.23 10.22 8.13
C ALA A 37 19.76 11.36 7.22
N SER A 38 19.79 11.14 5.92
CA SER A 38 19.17 12.05 4.94
C SER A 38 17.67 12.04 5.17
N GLN A 39 17.06 13.22 5.14
CA GLN A 39 15.63 13.42 5.34
C GLN A 39 15.13 14.21 4.15
N ILE A 40 14.31 13.59 3.31
CA ILE A 40 13.83 14.15 2.05
C ILE A 40 12.30 14.13 2.04
N THR A 41 11.70 15.18 1.51
CA THR A 41 10.28 15.18 1.14
C THR A 41 10.19 14.69 -0.29
N THR A 42 9.54 13.55 -0.53
CA THR A 42 9.28 13.08 -1.89
C THR A 42 7.97 13.70 -2.37
N HIS A 43 7.89 14.09 -3.65
CA HIS A 43 6.67 14.63 -4.22
C HIS A 43 6.33 13.88 -5.51
N THR A 44 5.18 13.21 -5.55
CA THR A 44 4.72 12.53 -6.78
C THR A 44 4.06 13.51 -7.74
N THR A 45 4.32 13.32 -9.04
CA THR A 45 3.69 14.08 -10.14
C THR A 45 2.75 13.20 -10.96
N ASP A 46 2.21 12.14 -10.34
CA ASP A 46 1.21 11.28 -10.95
C ASP A 46 -0.07 12.07 -11.25
N SER A 47 -0.69 11.79 -12.39
CA SER A 47 -1.94 12.41 -12.80
C SER A 47 -3.16 11.65 -12.28
N GLY A 48 -4.27 12.37 -12.10
CA GLY A 48 -5.54 11.83 -11.62
C GLY A 48 -5.60 11.69 -10.10
N GLU A 49 -6.52 10.84 -9.63
CA GLU A 49 -6.62 10.49 -8.21
C GLU A 49 -5.37 9.69 -7.81
N LEU A 50 -4.64 10.16 -6.80
CA LEU A 50 -3.47 9.46 -6.29
C LEU A 50 -3.91 8.17 -5.62
N HIS A 51 -3.17 7.09 -5.84
CA HIS A 51 -3.38 5.80 -5.20
C HIS A 51 -2.06 5.07 -5.04
N PRO A 52 -1.85 4.29 -3.97
CA PRO A 52 -0.55 3.67 -3.71
C PRO A 52 -0.17 2.66 -4.79
N TRP A 53 -1.16 2.01 -5.42
CA TRP A 53 -0.94 1.08 -6.54
C TRP A 53 -0.58 1.75 -7.87
N SER A 54 -0.50 3.09 -7.92
CA SER A 54 0.05 3.90 -9.02
C SER A 54 1.37 4.53 -8.59
N THR A 55 1.41 5.17 -7.41
CA THR A 55 2.57 5.96 -6.97
C THR A 55 3.76 5.10 -6.56
N TRP A 56 3.55 3.88 -6.04
CA TRP A 56 4.66 2.94 -5.81
C TRP A 56 5.31 2.48 -7.12
N PRO A 57 4.54 2.02 -8.14
CA PRO A 57 5.10 1.82 -9.47
C PRO A 57 5.88 3.03 -10.01
N THR A 58 5.40 4.25 -9.78
CA THR A 58 6.14 5.47 -10.14
C THR A 58 7.52 5.51 -9.50
N MET A 59 7.60 5.28 -8.18
CA MET A 59 8.88 5.20 -7.48
C MET A 59 9.74 4.05 -7.99
N HIS A 60 9.18 2.85 -8.16
CA HIS A 60 9.93 1.65 -8.55
C HIS A 60 10.47 1.72 -9.96
N ARG A 61 9.84 2.49 -10.85
CA ARG A 61 10.16 2.57 -12.29
C ARG A 61 10.78 3.90 -12.68
N GLY A 62 10.84 4.87 -11.78
CA GLY A 62 11.49 6.17 -12.00
C GLY A 62 10.80 7.05 -13.06
N VAL A 63 9.51 6.83 -13.31
CA VAL A 63 8.66 7.55 -14.28
C VAL A 63 7.24 7.64 -13.76
N ASN A 64 6.45 8.62 -14.18
CA ASN A 64 5.10 8.80 -13.65
C ASN A 64 4.09 7.85 -14.31
N ASN A 65 2.87 7.86 -13.78
CA ASN A 65 1.78 7.01 -14.25
C ASN A 65 1.25 7.32 -15.66
N ASP A 66 1.57 8.49 -16.23
CA ASP A 66 1.34 8.80 -17.65
C ASP A 66 2.28 8.04 -18.58
N GLU A 67 3.49 7.70 -18.10
CA GLU A 67 4.47 6.93 -18.87
C GLU A 67 4.29 5.41 -18.67
N HIS A 68 4.17 4.94 -17.43
CA HIS A 68 4.08 3.50 -17.17
C HIS A 68 2.65 2.94 -17.26
N ASN A 69 1.61 3.78 -17.28
CA ASN A 69 0.20 3.39 -17.44
C ASN A 69 -0.32 2.37 -16.40
N ILE A 70 0.27 2.32 -15.21
CA ILE A 70 -0.23 1.52 -14.09
C ILE A 70 -1.12 2.40 -13.23
N ARG A 71 -2.42 2.17 -13.32
CA ARG A 71 -3.46 2.99 -12.67
C ARG A 71 -4.29 2.20 -11.68
N TYR A 72 -4.21 0.86 -11.69
CA TYR A 72 -5.10 0.03 -10.90
C TYR A 72 -4.50 -1.29 -10.42
N ILE A 73 -5.02 -1.79 -9.29
CA ILE A 73 -4.69 -3.11 -8.74
C ILE A 73 -5.12 -4.21 -9.71
N ASN A 74 -4.30 -5.25 -9.88
CA ASN A 74 -4.59 -6.40 -10.74
C ASN A 74 -4.94 -6.02 -12.19
N GLN A 75 -4.42 -4.89 -12.67
CA GLN A 75 -4.43 -4.59 -14.09
C GLN A 75 -3.37 -5.42 -14.82
N ASP A 76 -3.54 -5.57 -16.13
CA ASP A 76 -2.47 -6.03 -17.00
C ASP A 76 -1.28 -5.06 -16.98
N LEU A 77 -0.08 -5.59 -16.73
CA LEU A 77 1.16 -4.81 -16.60
C LEU A 77 2.01 -4.75 -17.87
N SER A 78 1.55 -5.32 -19.00
CA SER A 78 2.26 -5.30 -20.28
C SER A 78 2.54 -3.88 -20.77
N CYS A 79 1.66 -2.92 -20.45
CA CYS A 79 1.85 -1.49 -20.71
C CYS A 79 3.14 -0.92 -20.09
N ALA A 80 3.65 -1.53 -19.01
CA ALA A 80 4.84 -1.10 -18.28
C ALA A 80 6.09 -1.95 -18.58
N ALA A 81 6.03 -2.89 -19.54
CA ALA A 81 7.11 -3.85 -19.79
C ALA A 81 8.46 -3.20 -20.15
N GLN A 82 8.43 -2.03 -20.82
CA GLN A 82 9.63 -1.27 -21.19
C GLN A 82 10.21 -0.41 -20.05
N ARG A 83 9.49 -0.30 -18.94
CA ARG A 83 9.87 0.49 -17.76
C ARG A 83 9.91 -0.42 -16.54
N PRO A 84 10.77 -1.46 -16.51
CA PRO A 84 10.76 -2.48 -15.47
C PRO A 84 10.97 -1.87 -14.07
N PRO A 85 10.43 -2.50 -13.02
CA PRO A 85 10.65 -2.04 -11.66
C PRO A 85 12.11 -2.26 -11.23
N ILE A 86 12.54 -1.51 -10.22
CA ILE A 86 13.93 -1.50 -9.77
C ILE A 86 14.49 -2.89 -9.44
N TRP A 87 13.70 -3.78 -8.85
CA TRP A 87 14.16 -5.14 -8.54
C TRP A 87 14.48 -5.97 -9.79
N ASP A 88 13.75 -5.78 -10.89
CA ASP A 88 14.06 -6.45 -12.16
C ASP A 88 15.31 -5.83 -12.82
N LEU A 89 15.50 -4.51 -12.71
CA LEU A 89 16.75 -3.86 -13.16
C LEU A 89 17.97 -4.35 -12.37
N LEU A 90 17.84 -4.46 -11.04
CA LEU A 90 18.92 -4.93 -10.16
C LEU A 90 19.27 -6.40 -10.43
N THR A 91 18.28 -7.30 -10.54
CA THR A 91 18.53 -8.71 -10.86
C THR A 91 19.18 -8.88 -12.22
N ARG A 92 18.74 -8.15 -13.25
CA ARG A 92 19.39 -8.14 -14.58
C ARG A 92 20.84 -7.64 -14.54
N ALA A 93 21.19 -6.81 -13.57
CA ALA A 93 22.54 -6.33 -13.32
C ALA A 93 23.36 -7.26 -12.39
N GLY A 94 22.88 -8.48 -12.12
CA GLY A 94 23.58 -9.48 -11.30
C GLY A 94 23.54 -9.18 -9.79
N LYS A 95 22.66 -8.28 -9.33
CA LYS A 95 22.49 -7.97 -7.90
C LYS A 95 21.48 -8.92 -7.30
N SER A 96 21.81 -9.54 -6.16
CA SER A 96 20.84 -10.33 -5.42
C SER A 96 19.75 -9.45 -4.80
N VAL A 97 18.49 -9.84 -4.97
CA VAL A 97 17.30 -9.08 -4.59
C VAL A 97 16.35 -9.95 -3.77
N GLY A 98 15.68 -9.35 -2.79
CA GLY A 98 14.51 -9.95 -2.16
C GLY A 98 13.40 -8.92 -1.94
N ILE A 99 12.16 -9.23 -2.30
CA ILE A 99 11.03 -8.32 -2.07
C ILE A 99 9.86 -9.03 -1.38
N ALA A 100 9.18 -8.30 -0.50
CA ALA A 100 7.98 -8.78 0.18
C ALA A 100 6.91 -7.69 0.27
N GLY A 101 5.76 -7.97 -0.34
CA GLY A 101 4.57 -7.14 -0.26
C GLY A 101 4.55 -5.89 -1.15
N CYS A 102 5.65 -5.57 -1.85
CA CYS A 102 5.76 -4.38 -2.70
C CYS A 102 4.65 -4.35 -3.75
N LEU A 103 3.92 -3.24 -3.85
CA LEU A 103 2.75 -3.15 -4.73
C LEU A 103 3.10 -3.40 -6.21
N GLN A 104 2.21 -4.10 -6.91
CA GLN A 104 2.35 -4.46 -8.33
C GLN A 104 3.57 -5.36 -8.60
N SER A 105 3.90 -6.24 -7.65
CA SER A 105 5.03 -7.15 -7.79
C SER A 105 4.66 -8.54 -8.30
N TYR A 106 3.37 -8.90 -8.36
CA TYR A 106 2.94 -10.16 -8.98
C TYR A 106 3.19 -10.14 -10.51
N PRO A 107 3.60 -11.27 -11.13
CA PRO A 107 3.93 -12.56 -10.51
C PRO A 107 5.34 -12.62 -9.92
N PRO A 108 5.61 -13.55 -8.97
CA PRO A 108 6.97 -13.87 -8.56
C PRO A 108 7.86 -14.19 -9.77
N VAL A 109 8.98 -13.47 -9.88
CA VAL A 109 9.94 -13.62 -10.97
C VAL A 109 11.01 -14.62 -10.56
N ALA A 110 11.08 -15.76 -11.26
CA ALA A 110 12.11 -16.77 -11.04
C ALA A 110 13.42 -16.38 -11.78
N ARG A 111 14.40 -15.89 -11.02
CA ARG A 111 15.79 -15.64 -11.45
C ARG A 111 16.72 -16.04 -10.30
N ASP A 112 17.94 -16.46 -10.61
CA ASP A 112 18.93 -16.85 -9.59
C ASP A 112 19.24 -15.69 -8.63
N GLU A 113 19.21 -14.46 -9.13
CA GLU A 113 19.41 -13.25 -8.34
C GLU A 113 18.19 -12.89 -7.48
N MET A 114 17.00 -13.41 -7.75
CA MET A 114 15.79 -13.15 -6.95
C MET A 114 15.70 -14.17 -5.80
N LEU A 115 16.34 -13.87 -4.68
CA LEU A 115 16.49 -14.79 -3.54
C LEU A 115 15.17 -15.03 -2.79
N PHE A 116 14.28 -14.03 -2.76
CA PHE A 116 12.89 -14.21 -2.37
C PHE A 116 11.98 -13.19 -3.03
N HIS A 117 10.77 -13.60 -3.34
CA HIS A 117 9.73 -12.78 -3.92
C HIS A 117 8.38 -13.21 -3.34
N ILE A 118 7.85 -12.38 -2.44
CA ILE A 118 6.52 -12.54 -1.85
C ILE A 118 5.65 -11.39 -2.39
N PRO A 119 4.65 -11.67 -3.24
CA PRO A 119 3.87 -10.62 -3.89
C PRO A 119 3.07 -9.73 -2.93
N ASP A 120 2.53 -8.64 -3.47
CA ASP A 120 1.63 -7.76 -2.73
C ASP A 120 0.33 -8.42 -2.25
N THR A 121 -0.35 -7.74 -1.33
CA THR A 121 -1.56 -8.25 -0.65
C THR A 121 -2.79 -8.34 -1.55
N PHE A 122 -2.70 -7.87 -2.78
CA PHE A 122 -3.77 -7.95 -3.79
C PHE A 122 -3.45 -8.93 -4.92
N ALA A 123 -2.31 -9.61 -4.88
CA ALA A 123 -1.90 -10.54 -5.92
C ALA A 123 -3.04 -11.52 -6.30
N PRO A 124 -3.19 -11.87 -7.60
CA PRO A 124 -4.22 -12.79 -8.05
C PRO A 124 -4.09 -14.19 -7.43
N GLU A 125 -2.86 -14.61 -7.13
CA GLU A 125 -2.53 -15.94 -6.64
C GLU A 125 -1.50 -15.89 -5.51
N SER A 126 -1.37 -17.00 -4.76
CA SER A 126 -0.51 -17.07 -3.57
C SER A 126 0.90 -17.58 -3.83
N ASP A 127 1.34 -17.58 -5.09
CA ASP A 127 2.69 -18.02 -5.44
C ASP A 127 3.73 -17.14 -4.77
N THR A 128 4.80 -17.77 -4.29
CA THR A 128 5.94 -17.10 -3.70
C THR A 128 7.22 -17.82 -4.05
N ILE A 129 8.32 -17.08 -4.03
CA ILE A 129 9.67 -17.63 -4.07
C ILE A 129 10.34 -17.29 -2.72
N PRO A 130 10.86 -18.28 -1.98
CA PRO A 130 10.57 -19.71 -2.06
C PRO A 130 9.09 -20.04 -1.75
N ALA A 131 8.64 -21.22 -2.17
CA ALA A 131 7.26 -21.68 -2.01
C ALA A 131 6.78 -21.83 -0.55
N LYS A 132 7.70 -21.90 0.43
CA LYS A 132 7.33 -22.00 1.85
C LYS A 132 6.49 -20.81 2.35
N TYR A 133 6.63 -19.64 1.73
CA TYR A 133 5.89 -18.42 2.08
C TYR A 133 4.49 -18.36 1.48
N SER A 134 4.13 -19.26 0.56
CA SER A 134 2.81 -19.31 -0.07
C SER A 134 1.70 -19.47 0.95
N ARG A 135 1.93 -20.18 2.06
CA ARG A 135 0.96 -20.34 3.15
C ARG A 135 0.60 -19.01 3.81
N PHE A 136 1.59 -18.16 4.04
CA PHE A 136 1.34 -16.80 4.50
C PHE A 136 0.55 -16.03 3.44
N GLN A 137 0.98 -16.08 2.18
CA GLN A 137 0.32 -15.33 1.12
C GLN A 137 -1.14 -15.78 0.91
N SER A 138 -1.44 -17.07 0.94
CA SER A 138 -2.83 -17.57 0.83
C SER A 138 -3.72 -17.01 1.96
N LEU A 139 -3.22 -16.98 3.20
CA LEU A 139 -3.95 -16.36 4.32
C LEU A 139 -4.07 -14.84 4.13
N ASN A 140 -3.00 -14.19 3.66
CA ASN A 140 -2.93 -12.76 3.40
C ASN A 140 -4.00 -12.33 2.38
N LEU A 141 -4.12 -13.06 1.27
CA LEU A 141 -5.11 -12.84 0.21
C LEU A 141 -6.53 -13.12 0.70
N LYS A 142 -6.73 -14.20 1.47
CA LYS A 142 -8.04 -14.51 2.08
C LYS A 142 -8.52 -13.36 2.96
N LEU A 143 -7.68 -12.91 3.89
CA LEU A 143 -8.03 -11.82 4.82
C LEU A 143 -8.23 -10.49 4.08
N THR A 144 -7.45 -10.21 3.03
CA THR A 144 -7.65 -9.02 2.20
C THR A 144 -8.99 -9.07 1.46
N GLY A 145 -9.35 -10.23 0.90
CA GLY A 145 -10.64 -10.45 0.23
C GLY A 145 -11.85 -10.36 1.15
N GLU A 146 -11.76 -10.90 2.37
CA GLU A 146 -12.86 -10.87 3.35
C GLU A 146 -13.05 -9.48 3.98
N ASN A 147 -11.96 -8.69 4.12
CA ASN A 147 -11.99 -7.39 4.78
C ASN A 147 -12.08 -6.19 3.81
N ARG A 148 -12.61 -6.38 2.59
CA ARG A 148 -12.73 -5.35 1.53
C ARG A 148 -13.34 -4.02 2.01
N ALA A 149 -14.20 -4.04 3.03
CA ALA A 149 -14.82 -2.83 3.58
C ALA A 149 -15.00 -2.84 5.11
N VAL A 150 -15.28 -4.00 5.72
CA VAL A 150 -15.57 -4.13 7.16
C VAL A 150 -14.80 -5.31 7.74
N ALA A 151 -14.28 -5.17 8.96
CA ALA A 151 -13.57 -6.25 9.64
C ALA A 151 -14.50 -7.42 10.00
N GLY A 152 -14.27 -8.57 9.38
CA GLY A 152 -15.03 -9.81 9.58
C GLY A 152 -14.88 -10.45 10.96
N ALA A 153 -15.59 -11.55 11.21
CA ALA A 153 -15.33 -12.42 12.36
C ALA A 153 -14.15 -13.35 12.04
N LEU A 154 -13.36 -13.71 13.06
CA LEU A 154 -12.33 -14.74 12.89
C LEU A 154 -12.96 -16.11 13.12
N ASN A 155 -12.69 -17.05 12.22
CA ASN A 155 -13.18 -18.41 12.30
C ASN A 155 -12.09 -19.35 12.84
N ILE A 156 -12.51 -20.54 13.28
CA ILE A 156 -11.59 -21.58 13.78
C ILE A 156 -10.56 -22.00 12.70
N SER A 157 -10.94 -21.97 11.43
CA SER A 157 -10.02 -22.26 10.32
C SER A 157 -8.89 -21.23 10.20
N ASP A 158 -9.14 -19.96 10.55
CA ASP A 158 -8.11 -18.90 10.55
C ASP A 158 -7.10 -19.12 11.66
N PHE A 159 -7.54 -19.66 12.80
CA PHE A 159 -6.67 -20.03 13.91
C PHE A 159 -5.70 -21.15 13.51
N PHE A 160 -6.19 -22.23 12.91
CA PHE A 160 -5.33 -23.33 12.43
C PHE A 160 -4.40 -22.89 11.29
N ALA A 161 -4.89 -22.05 10.37
CA ALA A 161 -4.05 -21.44 9.36
C ALA A 161 -2.92 -20.61 10.00
N GLY A 162 -3.24 -19.86 11.06
CA GLY A 162 -2.28 -19.08 11.85
C GLY A 162 -1.17 -19.92 12.48
N LEU A 163 -1.48 -21.11 13.01
CA LEU A 163 -0.47 -22.04 13.56
C LEU A 163 0.50 -22.54 12.48
N ASN A 164 0.01 -22.74 11.25
CA ASN A 164 0.88 -23.17 10.16
C ASN A 164 1.87 -22.09 9.71
N LEU A 165 1.68 -20.82 10.09
CA LEU A 165 2.56 -19.72 9.71
C LEU A 165 3.94 -19.77 10.39
N PHE A 166 4.12 -20.53 11.48
CA PHE A 166 5.47 -20.76 12.04
C PHE A 166 6.40 -21.38 10.99
N SER A 167 5.88 -22.24 10.11
CA SER A 167 6.64 -22.81 8.99
C SER A 167 6.96 -21.80 7.88
N ALA A 168 6.28 -20.65 7.88
CA ALA A 168 6.45 -19.55 6.94
C ALA A 168 7.18 -18.34 7.55
N GLY A 169 7.75 -18.46 8.76
CA GLY A 169 8.57 -17.41 9.38
C GLY A 169 7.89 -16.63 10.51
N LEU A 170 6.65 -16.95 10.91
CA LEU A 170 6.00 -16.29 12.06
C LEU A 170 6.81 -16.51 13.34
N SER A 171 7.13 -15.43 14.06
CA SER A 171 7.84 -15.53 15.34
C SER A 171 6.89 -15.82 16.51
N ALA A 172 7.44 -16.41 17.58
CA ALA A 172 6.72 -16.61 18.83
C ALA A 172 6.27 -15.27 19.47
N ASP A 173 7.07 -14.21 19.35
CA ASP A 173 6.71 -12.88 19.88
C ASP A 173 5.47 -12.34 19.17
N SER A 174 5.43 -12.40 17.83
CA SER A 174 4.25 -11.98 17.07
C SER A 174 3.04 -12.86 17.38
N ALA A 175 3.20 -14.18 17.52
CA ALA A 175 2.11 -15.05 17.93
C ALA A 175 1.52 -14.67 19.30
N VAL A 176 2.37 -14.34 20.28
CA VAL A 176 1.94 -13.85 21.61
C VAL A 176 1.25 -12.49 21.49
N ARG A 177 1.74 -11.57 20.65
CA ARG A 177 1.09 -10.27 20.40
C ARG A 177 -0.29 -10.43 19.78
N LEU A 178 -0.43 -11.31 18.80
CA LEU A 178 -1.71 -11.65 18.17
C LEU A 178 -2.68 -12.21 19.21
N ALA A 179 -2.26 -13.20 20.00
CA ALA A 179 -3.09 -13.78 21.05
C ALA A 179 -3.52 -12.72 22.08
N ARG A 180 -2.59 -11.87 22.52
CA ARG A 180 -2.88 -10.75 23.44
C ARG A 180 -3.88 -9.77 22.82
N HIS A 181 -3.75 -9.44 21.54
CA HIS A 181 -4.69 -8.57 20.84
C HIS A 181 -6.09 -9.17 20.83
N LEU A 182 -6.24 -10.46 20.54
CA LEU A 182 -7.53 -11.14 20.57
C LEU A 182 -8.15 -11.14 21.98
N VAL A 183 -7.34 -11.32 23.03
CA VAL A 183 -7.82 -11.17 24.41
C VAL A 183 -8.28 -9.74 24.67
N GLN A 184 -7.53 -8.73 24.23
CA GLN A 184 -7.91 -7.32 24.37
C GLN A 184 -9.23 -7.01 23.64
N GLU A 185 -9.48 -7.59 22.47
CA GLU A 185 -10.76 -7.44 21.76
C GLU A 185 -11.94 -8.01 22.56
N ARG A 186 -11.74 -9.12 23.27
CA ARG A 186 -12.77 -9.71 24.14
C ARG A 186 -13.06 -8.85 25.37
N LEU A 187 -12.04 -8.19 25.90
CA LEU A 187 -12.16 -7.31 27.08
C LEU A 187 -12.70 -5.92 26.71
N ASN A 188 -12.31 -5.40 25.54
CA ASN A 188 -12.72 -4.10 25.04
C ASN A 188 -12.89 -4.15 23.50
N PRO A 189 -14.14 -4.10 22.99
CA PRO A 189 -14.43 -4.14 21.56
C PRO A 189 -13.74 -3.07 20.72
N LEU A 190 -13.30 -1.95 21.31
CA LEU A 190 -12.54 -0.92 20.61
C LEU A 190 -11.23 -1.47 20.00
N HIS A 191 -10.64 -2.51 20.58
CA HIS A 191 -9.42 -3.11 20.01
C HIS A 191 -9.65 -3.73 18.63
N LYS A 192 -10.88 -4.15 18.29
CA LYS A 192 -11.23 -4.66 16.94
C LYS A 192 -10.91 -3.62 15.86
N ARG A 193 -10.98 -2.33 16.19
CA ARG A 193 -10.68 -1.19 15.31
C ARG A 193 -9.20 -1.11 14.91
N ARG A 194 -8.32 -1.78 15.68
CA ARG A 194 -6.87 -1.90 15.43
C ARG A 194 -6.46 -3.27 14.87
N ARG A 195 -7.37 -4.23 14.72
CA ARG A 195 -7.06 -5.60 14.27
C ARG A 195 -6.27 -5.64 12.96
N ALA A 196 -6.64 -4.80 11.99
CA ALA A 196 -5.95 -4.75 10.70
C ALA A 196 -4.44 -4.45 10.83
N THR A 197 -4.03 -3.71 11.86
CA THR A 197 -2.60 -3.40 12.09
C THR A 197 -1.79 -4.63 12.49
N MET A 198 -2.44 -5.69 12.98
CA MET A 198 -1.76 -6.91 13.40
C MET A 198 -1.14 -7.68 12.24
N GLN A 199 -1.66 -7.50 11.03
CA GLN A 199 -1.08 -8.06 9.80
C GLN A 199 0.39 -7.63 9.62
N ALA A 200 0.75 -6.41 10.07
CA ALA A 200 2.11 -5.91 9.96
C ALA A 200 3.13 -6.76 10.74
N TYR A 201 2.76 -7.32 11.89
CA TYR A 201 3.65 -8.21 12.65
C TYR A 201 3.96 -9.49 11.87
N VAL A 202 2.91 -10.12 11.34
CA VAL A 202 3.03 -11.37 10.56
C VAL A 202 3.82 -11.14 9.28
N ALA A 203 3.44 -10.13 8.49
CA ALA A 203 4.10 -9.82 7.23
C ALA A 203 5.58 -9.48 7.43
N PHE A 204 5.91 -8.71 8.48
CA PHE A 204 7.29 -8.36 8.79
C PHE A 204 8.11 -9.57 9.24
N ASP A 205 7.55 -10.47 10.04
CA ASP A 205 8.27 -11.68 10.46
C ASP A 205 8.58 -12.59 9.28
N VAL A 206 7.65 -12.75 8.34
CA VAL A 206 7.86 -13.51 7.10
C VAL A 206 8.97 -12.87 6.25
N PHE A 207 8.93 -11.54 6.08
CA PHE A 207 10.00 -10.82 5.40
C PHE A 207 11.35 -10.97 6.12
N TYR A 208 11.35 -10.85 7.46
CA TYR A 208 12.56 -10.91 8.26
C TYR A 208 13.18 -12.32 8.26
N ASP A 209 12.37 -13.38 8.28
CA ASP A 209 12.82 -14.76 8.08
C ASP A 209 13.51 -14.92 6.71
N ALA A 210 12.90 -14.39 5.64
CA ALA A 210 13.48 -14.41 4.31
C ALA A 210 14.78 -13.61 4.21
N LEU A 211 14.81 -12.41 4.78
CA LEU A 211 15.96 -11.53 4.83
C LEU A 211 17.15 -12.18 5.56
N VAL A 212 16.92 -12.73 6.76
CA VAL A 212 17.98 -13.37 7.55
C VAL A 212 18.52 -14.61 6.84
N ALA A 213 17.65 -15.42 6.23
CA ALA A 213 18.04 -16.65 5.57
C ALA A 213 18.87 -16.44 4.30
N SER A 214 18.67 -15.33 3.58
CA SER A 214 19.21 -15.15 2.22
C SER A 214 20.13 -13.95 2.04
N GLN A 215 19.99 -12.90 2.86
CA GLN A 215 20.81 -11.68 2.84
C GLN A 215 21.07 -11.10 1.43
N PRO A 216 20.02 -10.77 0.65
CA PRO A 216 20.19 -10.17 -0.67
C PRO A 216 20.90 -8.82 -0.59
N SER A 217 21.52 -8.37 -1.68
CA SER A 217 22.14 -7.05 -1.75
C SER A 217 21.12 -5.90 -1.74
N TYR A 218 19.91 -6.13 -2.24
CA TYR A 218 18.77 -5.21 -2.09
C TYR A 218 17.58 -5.98 -1.52
N ALA A 219 17.00 -5.50 -0.43
CA ALA A 219 15.75 -6.02 0.09
C ALA A 219 14.71 -4.91 0.22
N ALA A 220 13.46 -5.19 -0.12
CA ALA A 220 12.35 -4.27 0.11
C ALA A 220 11.17 -4.95 0.82
N PHE A 221 10.60 -4.25 1.80
CA PHE A 221 9.42 -4.67 2.54
C PHE A 221 8.38 -3.57 2.54
N PHE A 222 7.17 -3.90 2.08
CA PHE A 222 6.04 -2.97 2.07
C PHE A 222 5.09 -3.21 3.23
N SER A 223 4.62 -2.11 3.81
CA SER A 223 3.59 -2.17 4.84
C SER A 223 2.56 -1.05 4.72
N ASN A 224 1.28 -1.45 4.69
CA ASN A 224 0.14 -0.54 4.58
C ASN A 224 -0.50 -0.16 5.93
N HIS A 225 -0.02 -0.72 7.05
CA HIS A 225 -0.75 -0.66 8.31
C HIS A 225 -0.94 0.77 8.84
N VAL A 226 0.04 1.66 8.67
CA VAL A 226 -0.09 3.07 9.09
C VAL A 226 -1.08 3.80 8.19
N ALA A 227 -0.96 3.69 6.86
CA ALA A 227 -1.93 4.25 5.90
C ALA A 227 -3.37 3.85 6.21
N GLY A 228 -3.61 2.55 6.43
CA GLY A 228 -4.94 2.05 6.79
C GLY A 228 -5.49 2.65 8.09
N THR A 229 -4.63 3.01 9.06
CA THR A 229 -5.05 3.74 10.26
C THR A 229 -5.25 5.22 10.02
N MET A 230 -4.40 5.87 9.22
CA MET A 230 -4.52 7.29 8.89
C MET A 230 -5.84 7.58 8.19
N HIS A 231 -6.23 6.76 7.21
CA HIS A 231 -7.50 6.90 6.51
C HIS A 231 -8.69 6.98 7.46
N ARG A 232 -8.68 6.20 8.55
CA ARG A 232 -9.81 6.11 9.48
C ARG A 232 -9.74 7.12 10.62
N TYR A 233 -8.54 7.38 11.14
CA TYR A 233 -8.38 8.02 12.44
C TYR A 233 -7.62 9.36 12.39
N TRP A 234 -7.36 9.93 11.21
CA TRP A 234 -6.68 11.22 11.07
C TRP A 234 -7.29 12.31 11.94
N LYS A 235 -8.63 12.45 11.91
CA LYS A 235 -9.35 13.47 12.71
C LYS A 235 -9.08 13.39 14.20
N TYR A 236 -8.77 12.21 14.74
CA TYR A 236 -8.53 12.05 16.16
C TYR A 236 -7.08 12.37 16.55
N ALA A 237 -6.13 12.23 15.61
CA ALA A 237 -4.75 12.65 15.83
C ALA A 237 -4.54 14.16 15.56
N PHE A 238 -5.30 14.71 14.61
CA PHE A 238 -5.19 16.10 14.17
C PHE A 238 -6.58 16.80 14.19
N PRO A 239 -7.22 16.92 15.36
CA PRO A 239 -8.58 17.44 15.46
C PRO A 239 -8.72 18.89 15.00
N SER A 240 -7.64 19.68 15.10
CA SER A 240 -7.57 21.07 14.62
C SER A 240 -7.86 21.21 13.12
N ASP A 241 -7.54 20.19 12.31
CA ASP A 241 -7.75 20.22 10.86
C ASP A 241 -9.23 20.29 10.47
N PHE A 242 -10.12 19.92 11.41
CA PHE A 242 -11.57 19.86 11.22
C PHE A 242 -12.31 20.91 12.05
N GLY A 243 -11.58 21.87 12.66
CA GLY A 243 -12.17 22.82 13.61
C GLY A 243 -12.84 22.14 14.81
N TYR A 244 -12.42 20.91 15.12
CA TYR A 244 -13.04 20.03 16.10
C TYR A 244 -12.16 19.95 17.35
N ALA A 245 -12.79 19.83 18.52
CA ALA A 245 -12.10 19.54 19.78
C ALA A 245 -12.37 18.08 20.15
N LEU A 246 -11.30 17.33 20.44
CA LEU A 246 -11.44 15.97 20.99
C LEU A 246 -12.27 16.04 22.27
N GLY A 247 -13.35 15.28 22.31
CA GLY A 247 -14.14 15.07 23.50
C GLY A 247 -13.47 14.10 24.47
N ASP A 248 -14.13 13.93 25.61
CA ASP A 248 -13.59 13.17 26.74
C ASP A 248 -13.95 11.69 26.73
N SER A 249 -14.64 11.20 25.69
CA SER A 249 -15.10 9.82 25.61
C SER A 249 -13.94 8.82 25.54
N ALA A 250 -14.16 7.62 26.09
CA ALA A 250 -13.16 6.55 26.04
C ALA A 250 -12.82 6.15 24.59
N GLU A 251 -13.80 6.22 23.68
CA GLU A 251 -13.64 5.91 22.26
C GLU A 251 -12.75 6.94 21.55
N GLU A 252 -12.98 8.23 21.73
CA GLU A 252 -12.17 9.28 21.11
C GLU A 252 -10.74 9.29 21.67
N LYS A 253 -10.58 9.09 22.98
CA LYS A 253 -9.26 8.90 23.62
C LYS A 253 -8.54 7.67 23.08
N PHE A 254 -9.25 6.58 22.78
CA PHE A 254 -8.67 5.41 22.15
C PHE A 254 -8.27 5.68 20.70
N HIS A 255 -9.10 6.38 19.94
CA HIS A 255 -8.85 6.66 18.53
C HIS A 255 -7.70 7.65 18.31
N SER A 256 -7.54 8.66 19.17
CA SER A 256 -6.44 9.63 19.09
C SER A 256 -5.06 8.96 19.21
N GLY A 257 -4.96 7.87 19.97
CA GLY A 257 -3.75 7.07 20.09
C GLY A 257 -3.53 6.03 18.98
N THR A 258 -4.44 5.90 18.00
CA THR A 258 -4.41 4.76 17.06
C THR A 258 -3.34 4.90 15.98
N ILE A 259 -3.10 6.10 15.44
CA ILE A 259 -1.99 6.34 14.49
C ILE A 259 -0.64 6.16 15.21
N LEU A 260 -0.50 6.68 16.43
CA LEU A 260 0.70 6.47 17.26
C LEU A 260 0.94 4.99 17.57
N HIS A 261 -0.12 4.21 17.80
CA HIS A 261 -0.01 2.77 17.98
C HIS A 261 0.52 2.07 16.71
N ALA A 262 0.01 2.43 15.54
CA ALA A 262 0.50 1.89 14.26
C ALA A 262 1.97 2.26 14.04
N MET A 263 2.36 3.51 14.29
CA MET A 263 3.77 3.95 14.23
C MET A 263 4.66 3.21 15.24
N SER A 264 4.13 2.81 16.42
CA SER A 264 4.87 1.99 17.38
C SER A 264 5.17 0.57 16.87
N ILE A 265 4.31 0.02 16.00
CA ILE A 265 4.56 -1.25 15.32
C ILE A 265 5.72 -1.07 14.35
N PHE A 266 5.66 -0.05 13.50
CA PHE A 266 6.75 0.32 12.60
C PHE A 266 8.07 0.54 13.34
N ASP A 267 8.08 1.31 14.43
CA ASP A 267 9.29 1.62 15.19
C ASP A 267 9.98 0.38 15.76
N GLY A 268 9.21 -0.59 16.27
CA GLY A 268 9.75 -1.87 16.73
C GLY A 268 10.33 -2.73 15.60
N GLN A 269 9.75 -2.66 14.41
CA GLN A 269 10.27 -3.33 13.21
C GLN A 269 11.54 -2.63 12.70
N LEU A 270 11.54 -1.29 12.69
CA LEU A 270 12.69 -0.48 12.35
C LEU A 270 13.87 -0.76 13.29
N ALA A 271 13.63 -0.90 14.60
CA ALA A 271 14.65 -1.28 15.56
C ALA A 271 15.36 -2.59 15.17
N ARG A 272 14.58 -3.62 14.81
CA ARG A 272 15.11 -4.92 14.34
C ARG A 272 15.89 -4.77 13.04
N LEU A 273 15.39 -3.98 12.08
CA LEU A 273 16.10 -3.74 10.82
C LEU A 273 17.40 -2.96 11.01
N MET A 274 17.41 -1.93 11.85
CA MET A 274 18.63 -1.17 12.16
C MET A 274 19.68 -2.05 12.82
N GLN A 275 19.27 -2.94 13.74
CA GLN A 275 20.18 -3.91 14.34
C GLN A 275 20.77 -4.84 13.27
N PHE A 276 19.92 -5.49 12.48
CA PHE A 276 20.36 -6.39 11.41
C PHE A 276 21.27 -5.67 10.40
N ALA A 277 20.92 -4.43 10.04
CA ALA A 277 21.69 -3.63 9.11
C ALA A 277 23.09 -3.30 9.63
N ASN A 278 23.21 -2.91 10.90
CA ASN A 278 24.49 -2.65 11.54
C ASN A 278 25.37 -3.92 11.60
N GLU A 279 24.78 -5.07 11.92
CA GLU A 279 25.49 -6.36 12.02
C GLU A 279 25.95 -6.89 10.65
N ASN A 280 25.21 -6.60 9.57
CA ASN A 280 25.44 -7.19 8.25
C ASN A 280 25.85 -6.18 7.16
N GLY A 281 26.11 -4.93 7.55
CA GLY A 281 26.61 -3.86 6.67
C GLY A 281 25.59 -3.35 5.65
N TYR A 282 24.31 -3.25 6.02
CA TYR A 282 23.28 -2.65 5.18
C TYR A 282 23.08 -1.17 5.47
N GLU A 283 22.68 -0.44 4.44
CA GLU A 283 22.03 0.85 4.53
C GLU A 283 20.54 0.68 4.77
N VAL A 284 19.94 1.60 5.52
CA VAL A 284 18.51 1.58 5.82
C VAL A 284 17.83 2.74 5.11
N VAL A 285 16.80 2.40 4.33
CA VAL A 285 15.93 3.33 3.62
C VAL A 285 14.51 3.15 4.14
N ILE A 286 13.83 4.24 4.45
CA ILE A 286 12.39 4.27 4.71
C ILE A 286 11.79 5.19 3.67
N ALA A 287 10.83 4.70 2.89
CA ALA A 287 10.23 5.46 1.81
C ALA A 287 8.71 5.46 1.91
N SER A 288 8.11 6.56 1.49
CA SER A 288 6.70 6.70 1.17
C SER A 288 6.56 7.35 -0.20
N SER A 289 5.77 6.74 -1.08
CA SER A 289 5.54 7.23 -2.44
C SER A 289 4.66 8.47 -2.53
N MET A 290 3.84 8.69 -1.51
CA MET A 290 2.94 9.82 -1.32
C MET A 290 2.62 9.95 0.17
N GLY A 291 1.72 10.85 0.58
CA GLY A 291 1.32 11.04 1.98
C GLY A 291 -0.18 10.96 2.18
N GLN A 292 -0.61 11.22 3.41
CA GLN A 292 -1.99 11.58 3.70
C GLN A 292 -2.11 12.97 4.33
N GLU A 293 -3.27 13.58 4.18
CA GLU A 293 -3.71 14.81 4.83
C GLU A 293 -5.19 14.71 5.22
N ALA A 294 -5.71 15.74 5.88
CA ALA A 294 -7.13 15.80 6.25
C ALA A 294 -8.02 15.88 5.00
N ILE A 295 -9.13 15.14 5.01
CA ILE A 295 -10.19 15.30 4.00
C ILE A 295 -11.55 15.46 4.66
N GLU A 296 -12.30 16.48 4.25
CA GLU A 296 -13.71 16.63 4.60
C GLU A 296 -14.59 16.02 3.51
N ARG A 297 -15.33 14.97 3.87
CA ARG A 297 -16.18 14.21 2.95
C ARG A 297 -17.67 14.53 3.09
N GLY A 298 -18.01 15.55 3.89
CA GLY A 298 -19.40 15.94 4.16
C GLY A 298 -20.20 14.86 4.90
N GLU A 299 -21.51 14.81 4.66
CA GLU A 299 -22.40 13.82 5.27
C GLU A 299 -22.09 12.40 4.76
N TYR A 300 -21.98 11.44 5.68
CA TYR A 300 -21.79 10.03 5.31
C TYR A 300 -23.09 9.41 4.80
N HIS A 301 -22.99 8.65 3.70
CA HIS A 301 -24.09 7.86 3.17
C HIS A 301 -23.68 6.39 3.02
N PRO A 302 -24.58 5.43 3.31
CA PRO A 302 -24.33 4.02 3.05
C PRO A 302 -23.95 3.76 1.59
N GLU A 303 -23.00 2.86 1.38
CA GLU A 303 -22.41 2.59 0.08
C GLU A 303 -22.93 1.26 -0.50
N LEU A 304 -22.95 1.14 -1.83
CA LEU A 304 -23.17 -0.14 -2.48
C LEU A 304 -21.88 -0.94 -2.57
N MET A 305 -21.97 -2.23 -2.27
CA MET A 305 -20.91 -3.21 -2.48
C MET A 305 -21.43 -4.30 -3.40
N LEU A 306 -20.64 -4.68 -4.41
CA LEU A 306 -20.92 -5.85 -5.22
C LEU A 306 -20.59 -7.11 -4.40
N GLU A 307 -21.61 -7.89 -4.08
CA GLU A 307 -21.51 -9.16 -3.34
C GLU A 307 -21.50 -10.37 -4.29
N SER A 308 -22.27 -10.31 -5.38
CA SER A 308 -22.40 -11.42 -6.33
C SER A 308 -22.22 -10.95 -7.77
N LEU A 309 -21.04 -11.24 -8.33
CA LEU A 309 -20.76 -11.01 -9.75
C LEU A 309 -21.70 -11.82 -10.65
N SER A 310 -22.07 -13.04 -10.25
CA SER A 310 -22.97 -13.89 -11.04
C SER A 310 -24.38 -13.33 -11.12
N ASN A 311 -24.89 -12.72 -10.04
CA ASN A 311 -26.18 -12.02 -10.05
C ASN A 311 -26.13 -10.76 -10.92
N LEU A 312 -25.04 -10.00 -10.86
CA LEU A 312 -24.82 -8.86 -11.76
C LEU A 312 -24.83 -9.31 -13.22
N CYS A 313 -24.05 -10.34 -13.57
CA CYS A 313 -23.99 -10.90 -14.93
C CYS A 313 -25.38 -11.35 -15.41
N ARG A 314 -26.15 -12.05 -14.56
CA ARG A 314 -27.53 -12.46 -14.88
C ARG A 314 -28.43 -11.24 -15.15
N THR A 315 -28.33 -10.23 -14.31
CA THR A 315 -29.14 -8.99 -14.42
C THR A 315 -28.87 -8.24 -15.71
N ILE A 316 -27.60 -8.11 -16.10
CA ILE A 316 -27.21 -7.39 -17.33
C ILE A 316 -27.23 -8.28 -18.58
N GLY A 317 -27.69 -9.53 -18.47
CA GLY A 317 -27.76 -10.49 -19.57
C GLY A 317 -26.41 -10.93 -20.13
N TYR A 318 -25.35 -10.92 -19.32
CA TYR A 318 -24.00 -11.33 -19.70
C TYR A 318 -23.73 -12.79 -19.34
N THR A 319 -23.31 -13.60 -20.32
CA THR A 319 -23.19 -15.06 -20.19
C THR A 319 -21.78 -15.61 -20.35
N ALA A 320 -20.83 -14.82 -20.87
CA ALA A 320 -19.45 -15.28 -21.01
C ALA A 320 -18.73 -15.32 -19.64
N PRO A 321 -17.66 -16.12 -19.50
CA PRO A 321 -16.87 -16.13 -18.28
C PRO A 321 -16.28 -14.75 -17.96
N VAL A 322 -16.27 -14.41 -16.66
CA VAL A 322 -15.62 -13.22 -16.13
C VAL A 322 -15.09 -13.53 -14.74
N ARG A 323 -13.84 -13.17 -14.49
CA ARG A 323 -13.19 -13.33 -13.19
C ARG A 323 -13.16 -11.98 -12.48
N MET A 324 -13.49 -11.96 -11.18
CA MET A 324 -13.29 -10.78 -10.34
C MET A 324 -12.03 -10.96 -9.51
N ASN A 325 -11.03 -10.15 -9.81
CA ASN A 325 -9.78 -10.09 -9.08
C ASN A 325 -9.95 -9.27 -7.78
N LEU A 326 -8.96 -9.35 -6.89
CA LEU A 326 -8.95 -8.52 -5.69
C LEU A 326 -8.83 -7.03 -6.09
N ALA A 327 -9.62 -6.20 -5.42
CA ALA A 327 -9.60 -4.74 -5.53
C ALA A 327 -10.08 -4.14 -4.21
N MET A 328 -9.84 -2.86 -4.00
CA MET A 328 -10.31 -2.13 -2.81
C MET A 328 -11.72 -1.59 -3.05
N GLN A 329 -12.65 -1.71 -2.09
CA GLN A 329 -13.98 -1.08 -2.23
C GLN A 329 -13.84 0.46 -2.34
N PRO A 330 -14.50 1.15 -3.30
CA PRO A 330 -15.64 0.72 -4.16
C PRO A 330 -15.28 0.24 -5.56
N ASP A 331 -14.01 -0.10 -5.74
CA ASP A 331 -13.39 -0.42 -7.00
C ASP A 331 -13.46 -1.93 -7.32
N LEU A 332 -13.61 -2.27 -8.60
CA LEU A 332 -13.74 -3.62 -9.14
C LEU A 332 -12.66 -3.84 -10.21
N ALA A 333 -11.95 -4.98 -10.11
CA ALA A 333 -11.03 -5.44 -11.14
C ALA A 333 -11.59 -6.71 -11.77
N LEU A 334 -11.95 -6.63 -13.05
CA LEU A 334 -12.54 -7.73 -13.81
C LEU A 334 -11.59 -8.18 -14.91
N GLU A 335 -11.56 -9.48 -15.17
CA GLU A 335 -10.72 -10.09 -16.20
C GLU A 335 -11.56 -11.00 -17.10
N PHE A 336 -11.25 -10.96 -18.39
CA PHE A 336 -12.02 -11.58 -19.46
C PHE A 336 -11.13 -12.52 -20.29
N GLU A 337 -11.74 -13.50 -20.96
CA GLU A 337 -11.03 -14.44 -21.82
C GLU A 337 -10.55 -13.80 -23.13
N ASP A 338 -11.29 -12.81 -23.63
CA ASP A 338 -10.97 -12.09 -24.86
C ASP A 338 -11.53 -10.66 -24.87
N ALA A 339 -11.09 -9.88 -25.86
CA ALA A 339 -11.47 -8.48 -26.01
C ALA A 339 -12.97 -8.29 -26.34
N ASP A 340 -13.59 -9.22 -27.07
CA ASP A 340 -15.00 -9.11 -27.46
C ASP A 340 -15.92 -9.31 -26.25
N ALA A 341 -15.58 -10.26 -25.37
CA ALA A 341 -16.23 -10.49 -24.09
C ALA A 341 -16.16 -9.23 -23.21
N LEU A 342 -14.97 -8.63 -23.06
CA LEU A 342 -14.78 -7.39 -22.32
C LEU A 342 -15.64 -6.25 -22.89
N GLN A 343 -15.62 -6.03 -24.21
CA GLN A 343 -16.39 -4.96 -24.84
C GLN A 343 -17.90 -5.18 -24.73
N ARG A 344 -18.37 -6.43 -24.80
CA ARG A 344 -19.78 -6.77 -24.56
C ARG A 344 -20.17 -6.46 -23.12
N PHE A 345 -19.37 -6.87 -22.14
CA PHE A 345 -19.62 -6.56 -20.73
C PHE A 345 -19.70 -5.06 -20.49
N LEU A 346 -18.76 -4.30 -21.06
CA LEU A 346 -18.71 -2.84 -20.92
C LEU A 346 -19.99 -2.17 -21.44
N ARG A 347 -20.50 -2.60 -22.61
CA ARG A 347 -21.78 -2.09 -23.14
C ARG A 347 -22.96 -2.43 -22.23
N CYS A 348 -23.00 -3.64 -21.69
CA CYS A 348 -24.05 -4.06 -20.76
C CYS A 348 -24.04 -3.20 -19.47
N VAL A 349 -22.89 -3.02 -18.82
CA VAL A 349 -22.84 -2.22 -17.58
C VAL A 349 -23.12 -0.74 -17.80
N GLN A 350 -22.83 -0.23 -19.01
CA GLN A 350 -23.22 1.12 -19.43
C GLN A 350 -24.73 1.32 -19.52
N GLU A 351 -25.57 0.30 -19.38
CA GLU A 351 -27.04 0.44 -19.32
C GLU A 351 -27.60 0.26 -17.90
N LEU A 352 -26.76 -0.09 -16.92
CA LEU A 352 -27.15 -0.21 -15.52
C LEU A 352 -27.22 1.17 -14.86
N ARG A 353 -28.39 1.54 -14.34
CA ARG A 353 -28.72 2.86 -13.80
C ARG A 353 -29.24 2.80 -12.38
N ASN A 354 -29.00 3.86 -11.62
CA ASN A 354 -29.72 4.11 -10.38
C ASN A 354 -31.06 4.81 -10.67
N SER A 355 -31.85 5.03 -9.62
CA SER A 355 -33.13 5.74 -9.66
C SER A 355 -33.01 7.21 -10.09
N ASP A 356 -31.84 7.83 -9.92
CA ASP A 356 -31.55 9.19 -10.39
C ASP A 356 -31.13 9.22 -11.88
N GLY A 357 -31.08 8.06 -12.56
CA GLY A 357 -30.69 7.96 -13.97
C GLY A 357 -29.18 8.00 -14.23
N GLU A 358 -28.35 7.89 -13.20
CA GLU A 358 -26.89 7.82 -13.30
C GLU A 358 -26.38 6.38 -13.38
N SER A 359 -25.19 6.18 -13.97
CA SER A 359 -24.56 4.85 -14.02
C SER A 359 -24.15 4.35 -12.63
N VAL A 360 -24.57 3.13 -12.30
CA VAL A 360 -24.20 2.41 -11.06
C VAL A 360 -22.73 1.99 -11.10
N LEU A 361 -22.26 1.53 -12.26
CA LEU A 361 -20.88 1.15 -12.49
C LEU A 361 -20.24 2.13 -13.47
N ARG A 362 -19.12 2.73 -13.07
CA ARG A 362 -18.40 3.74 -13.85
C ARG A 362 -17.02 3.24 -14.20
N LYS A 363 -16.66 3.32 -15.48
CA LYS A 363 -15.30 3.04 -15.94
C LYS A 363 -14.33 4.04 -15.31
N ARG A 364 -13.30 3.55 -14.61
CA ARG A 364 -12.29 4.40 -13.94
C ARG A 364 -11.18 4.80 -14.90
N TYR A 365 -10.65 3.83 -15.64
CA TYR A 365 -9.57 3.98 -16.60
C TYR A 365 -9.82 3.12 -17.83
N ASP A 366 -9.09 3.40 -18.92
CA ASP A 366 -9.07 2.52 -20.08
C ASP A 366 -8.52 1.14 -19.74
N GLN A 367 -9.15 0.10 -20.31
CA GLN A 367 -8.77 -1.28 -20.10
C GLN A 367 -7.33 -1.52 -20.57
N GLN A 368 -6.58 -2.28 -19.78
CA GLN A 368 -5.24 -2.74 -20.13
C GLN A 368 -5.30 -4.25 -20.40
N GLY A 369 -4.85 -4.68 -21.57
CA GLY A 369 -5.00 -6.07 -22.01
C GLY A 369 -6.46 -6.54 -21.90
N LEU A 370 -6.69 -7.59 -21.12
CA LEU A 370 -8.01 -8.18 -20.87
C LEU A 370 -8.60 -7.82 -19.50
N THR A 371 -8.06 -6.78 -18.86
CA THR A 371 -8.50 -6.32 -17.53
C THR A 371 -9.30 -5.02 -17.62
N LEU A 372 -10.45 -4.98 -16.96
CA LEU A 372 -11.35 -3.83 -16.89
C LEU A 372 -11.50 -3.37 -15.44
N ASN A 373 -11.33 -2.07 -15.21
CA ASN A 373 -11.47 -1.45 -13.90
C ASN A 373 -12.70 -0.56 -13.84
N LEU A 374 -13.60 -0.88 -12.90
CA LEU A 374 -14.86 -0.18 -12.68
C LEU A 374 -14.94 0.31 -11.25
N SER A 375 -15.71 1.37 -11.01
CA SER A 375 -16.08 1.81 -9.67
C SER A 375 -17.58 1.79 -9.49
N ILE A 376 -18.01 1.48 -8.28
CA ILE A 376 -19.41 1.60 -7.89
C ILE A 376 -19.67 3.06 -7.54
N GLY A 377 -20.68 3.65 -8.17
CA GLY A 377 -21.10 5.03 -7.91
C GLY A 377 -21.54 5.22 -6.46
N SER A 378 -21.18 6.36 -5.88
CA SER A 378 -21.68 6.80 -4.58
C SER A 378 -22.94 7.66 -4.75
N GLY A 379 -23.80 7.69 -3.73
CA GLY A 379 -24.99 8.53 -3.74
C GLY A 379 -25.98 8.17 -2.64
N LYS A 380 -27.08 8.92 -2.54
CA LYS A 380 -28.16 8.66 -1.57
C LYS A 380 -29.13 7.56 -2.04
N TYR A 381 -29.16 7.29 -3.35
CA TYR A 381 -30.06 6.33 -3.98
C TYR A 381 -30.05 4.91 -3.36
N PRO A 382 -28.91 4.34 -2.90
CA PRO A 382 -28.91 2.98 -2.38
C PRO A 382 -29.80 2.85 -1.15
N ALA A 383 -29.72 3.83 -0.25
CA ALA A 383 -30.50 3.88 0.99
C ALA A 383 -31.93 4.38 0.78
N ARG A 384 -32.19 5.16 -0.28
CA ARG A 384 -33.50 5.73 -0.58
C ARG A 384 -34.42 4.72 -1.30
N ASP A 385 -33.91 4.06 -2.33
CA ASP A 385 -34.77 3.38 -3.32
C ASP A 385 -34.59 1.86 -3.33
N GLY A 386 -33.46 1.34 -2.85
CA GLY A 386 -33.25 -0.10 -2.69
C GLY A 386 -33.25 -0.91 -3.99
N ALA A 387 -33.11 -0.26 -5.15
CA ALA A 387 -33.16 -0.88 -6.46
C ALA A 387 -32.17 -0.27 -7.47
N VAL A 388 -31.90 -1.02 -8.53
CA VAL A 388 -31.20 -0.58 -9.74
C VAL A 388 -32.02 -0.91 -10.97
N PHE A 389 -31.74 -0.22 -12.08
CA PHE A 389 -32.51 -0.33 -13.31
C PHE A 389 -31.60 -0.76 -14.45
N PHE A 390 -32.03 -1.77 -15.20
CA PHE A 390 -31.35 -2.20 -16.43
C PHE A 390 -32.38 -2.25 -17.56
N LYS A 391 -32.13 -1.51 -18.65
CA LYS A 391 -33.08 -1.39 -19.77
C LYS A 391 -34.49 -0.98 -19.37
N GLY A 392 -34.62 -0.15 -18.32
CA GLY A 392 -35.89 0.31 -17.78
C GLY A 392 -36.61 -0.70 -16.86
N GLN A 393 -36.10 -1.92 -16.73
CA GLN A 393 -36.60 -2.90 -15.76
C GLN A 393 -35.94 -2.67 -14.39
N SER A 394 -36.74 -2.68 -13.33
CA SER A 394 -36.28 -2.56 -11.94
C SER A 394 -35.83 -3.91 -11.40
N PHE A 395 -34.73 -3.90 -10.65
CA PHE A 395 -34.17 -5.04 -9.94
C PHE A 395 -33.85 -4.63 -8.50
N ASP A 396 -34.25 -5.45 -7.53
CA ASP A 396 -33.81 -5.28 -6.15
C ASP A 396 -32.30 -5.44 -6.06
N LEU A 397 -31.65 -4.73 -5.12
CA LEU A 397 -30.19 -4.74 -5.02
C LEU A 397 -29.59 -6.15 -4.92
N ALA A 398 -30.18 -7.02 -4.09
CA ALA A 398 -29.69 -8.38 -3.89
C ALA A 398 -29.75 -9.23 -5.18
N ASP A 399 -30.83 -9.10 -5.94
CA ASP A 399 -31.02 -9.78 -7.23
C ASP A 399 -30.05 -9.25 -8.28
N ALA A 400 -29.73 -7.95 -8.22
CA ALA A 400 -28.68 -7.32 -9.02
C ALA A 400 -27.25 -7.62 -8.54
N GLY A 401 -27.10 -8.32 -7.42
CA GLY A 401 -25.82 -8.74 -6.85
C GLY A 401 -25.16 -7.73 -5.91
N PHE A 402 -25.88 -6.68 -5.52
CA PHE A 402 -25.40 -5.64 -4.63
C PHE A 402 -26.00 -5.76 -3.23
N ARG A 403 -25.28 -5.22 -2.25
CA ARG A 403 -25.79 -4.97 -0.90
C ARG A 403 -25.37 -3.59 -0.42
N ILE A 404 -26.10 -3.06 0.55
CA ILE A 404 -25.75 -1.81 1.23
C ILE A 404 -24.80 -2.12 2.37
N ILE A 405 -23.74 -1.32 2.48
CA ILE A 405 -22.78 -1.37 3.58
C ILE A 405 -22.68 0.00 4.26
N SER A 406 -22.32 -0.02 5.54
CA SER A 406 -21.97 1.18 6.30
C SER A 406 -20.59 1.01 6.92
N ARG A 407 -19.76 2.04 6.82
CA ARG A 407 -18.39 2.08 7.37
C ARG A 407 -18.08 3.45 7.95
N ASP A 408 -17.07 3.50 8.80
CA ASP A 408 -16.57 4.76 9.34
C ASP A 408 -16.05 5.61 8.16
N GLN A 409 -16.50 6.87 8.09
CA GLN A 409 -16.07 7.79 7.03
C GLN A 409 -14.57 8.05 7.17
N GLY A 410 -13.83 7.92 6.06
CA GLY A 410 -12.41 8.19 6.04
C GLY A 410 -12.10 9.68 6.26
N THR A 411 -11.15 9.97 7.14
CA THR A 411 -10.76 11.33 7.56
C THR A 411 -9.34 11.70 7.13
N GLY A 412 -8.51 10.72 6.79
CA GLY A 412 -7.22 10.92 6.11
C GLY A 412 -7.33 10.52 4.64
N TYR A 413 -6.71 11.28 3.74
CA TYR A 413 -6.66 10.93 2.32
C TYR A 413 -5.40 11.41 1.62
N HIS A 414 -5.19 10.90 0.41
CA HIS A 414 -3.92 11.01 -0.29
C HIS A 414 -3.54 12.46 -0.60
N GLN A 415 -2.26 12.76 -0.40
CA GLN A 415 -1.60 13.99 -0.84
C GLN A 415 -0.29 13.65 -1.56
N PRO A 416 0.26 14.52 -2.42
CA PRO A 416 1.43 14.18 -3.23
C PRO A 416 2.73 14.06 -2.44
N GLU A 417 2.83 14.67 -1.26
CA GLU A 417 4.06 14.65 -0.46
C GLU A 417 4.19 13.37 0.37
N GLY A 418 5.20 12.55 0.06
CA GLY A 418 5.67 11.47 0.90
C GLY A 418 6.95 11.83 1.65
N MET A 419 7.74 10.81 1.98
CA MET A 419 9.03 11.01 2.64
C MET A 419 10.05 9.97 2.18
N LEU A 420 11.31 10.32 2.32
CA LEU A 420 12.44 9.40 2.17
C LEU A 420 13.45 9.68 3.29
N ILE A 421 13.71 8.66 4.10
CA ILE A 421 14.77 8.67 5.12
C ILE A 421 15.83 7.67 4.66
N TRP A 422 17.09 8.10 4.54
CA TRP A 422 18.17 7.22 4.11
C TRP A 422 19.38 7.36 5.04
N LYS A 423 19.77 6.24 5.67
CA LYS A 423 21.00 6.15 6.46
C LYS A 423 21.98 5.16 5.85
N GLY A 424 23.15 5.65 5.46
CA GLY A 424 24.23 4.82 4.94
C GLY A 424 25.30 5.60 4.17
N PRO A 425 26.41 4.96 3.76
CA PRO A 425 27.48 5.60 3.01
C PRO A 425 27.05 6.23 1.67
N ASN A 426 25.99 5.70 1.04
CA ASN A 426 25.48 6.19 -0.24
C ASN A 426 24.25 7.10 -0.11
N GLN A 427 23.90 7.51 1.10
CA GLN A 427 22.76 8.39 1.34
C GLN A 427 22.93 9.75 0.62
N PRO A 428 21.84 10.36 0.07
CA PRO A 428 21.94 11.67 -0.56
C PRO A 428 22.29 12.79 0.44
N SER A 429 23.26 13.66 0.11
CA SER A 429 23.59 14.81 0.95
C SER A 429 22.80 16.04 0.52
N VAL A 430 21.65 16.26 1.17
CA VAL A 430 20.69 17.33 0.84
C VAL A 430 20.30 18.10 2.10
N GLU A 431 19.64 19.24 1.94
CA GLU A 431 19.08 19.95 3.07
C GLU A 431 17.93 19.15 3.71
N ILE A 432 17.75 19.31 5.03
CA ILE A 432 16.72 18.57 5.76
C ILE A 432 15.34 18.89 5.18
N ARG A 433 14.65 17.84 4.73
CA ARG A 433 13.31 17.85 4.13
C ARG A 433 13.20 18.63 2.84
N GLU A 434 14.31 18.82 2.13
CA GLU A 434 14.27 19.32 0.76
C GLU A 434 13.35 18.44 -0.11
N VAL A 435 12.60 19.09 -1.00
CA VAL A 435 11.59 18.44 -1.83
C VAL A 435 12.22 17.92 -3.12
N PHE A 436 12.07 16.62 -3.38
CA PHE A 436 12.52 15.97 -4.60
C PHE A 436 11.38 15.20 -5.27
N ASP A 437 11.46 15.08 -6.58
CA ASP A 437 10.50 14.29 -7.35
C ASP A 437 10.61 12.80 -6.97
N SER A 438 9.47 12.15 -6.70
CA SER A 438 9.45 10.74 -6.27
C SER A 438 10.07 9.79 -7.31
N ARG A 439 10.06 10.18 -8.59
CA ARG A 439 10.72 9.45 -9.69
C ARG A 439 12.24 9.38 -9.55
N GLN A 440 12.85 10.25 -8.77
CA GLN A 440 14.29 10.21 -8.51
C GLN A 440 14.68 9.09 -7.52
N TYR A 441 13.73 8.40 -6.87
CA TYR A 441 14.02 7.29 -5.97
C TYR A 441 14.74 6.13 -6.66
N ALA A 442 14.14 5.54 -7.70
CA ALA A 442 14.75 4.41 -8.42
C ALA A 442 16.16 4.68 -8.93
N PRO A 443 16.44 5.77 -9.67
CA PRO A 443 17.79 6.06 -10.15
C PRO A 443 18.78 6.32 -9.00
N THR A 444 18.33 6.83 -7.85
CA THR A 444 19.19 7.01 -6.66
C THR A 444 19.59 5.67 -6.06
N VAL A 445 18.65 4.73 -5.91
CA VAL A 445 18.97 3.38 -5.43
C VAL A 445 19.84 2.61 -6.43
N LEU A 446 19.56 2.70 -7.74
CA LEU A 446 20.39 2.09 -8.78
C LEU A 446 21.84 2.60 -8.71
N LYS A 447 22.02 3.92 -8.63
CA LYS A 447 23.33 4.57 -8.49
C LYS A 447 24.07 4.08 -7.25
N ALA A 448 23.41 4.02 -6.09
CA ALA A 448 24.00 3.52 -4.84
C ALA A 448 24.45 2.06 -4.97
N MET A 449 23.72 1.24 -5.73
CA MET A 449 24.05 -0.16 -6.00
C MET A 449 25.10 -0.36 -7.11
N GLY A 450 25.59 0.74 -7.71
CA GLY A 450 26.53 0.71 -8.83
C GLY A 450 25.92 0.16 -10.12
N VAL A 451 24.62 0.39 -10.34
CA VAL A 451 23.88 0.01 -11.55
C VAL A 451 23.51 1.28 -12.31
N GLU A 452 23.76 1.31 -13.61
CA GLU A 452 23.40 2.44 -14.47
C GLU A 452 21.87 2.54 -14.58
N ALA A 453 21.33 3.74 -14.32
CA ALA A 453 19.92 4.00 -14.50
C ALA A 453 19.58 4.06 -16.00
N PRO A 454 18.48 3.45 -16.46
CA PRO A 454 18.01 3.60 -17.83
C PRO A 454 17.87 5.08 -18.21
N ALA A 455 18.19 5.40 -19.47
CA ALA A 455 18.19 6.78 -19.98
C ALA A 455 16.85 7.53 -19.89
N TYR A 456 15.76 6.79 -19.67
CA TYR A 456 14.44 7.37 -19.49
C TYR A 456 14.16 7.89 -18.07
N MET A 457 14.96 7.48 -17.08
CA MET A 457 14.77 7.92 -15.70
C MET A 457 15.33 9.32 -15.51
N MET A 458 14.75 10.05 -14.55
CA MET A 458 15.35 11.29 -14.08
C MET A 458 16.75 11.06 -13.47
N PRO A 459 17.59 12.11 -13.38
CA PRO A 459 18.82 12.02 -12.62
C PRO A 459 18.58 11.64 -11.15
N ALA A 460 19.45 10.78 -10.61
CA ALA A 460 19.48 10.47 -9.19
C ALA A 460 19.61 11.74 -8.33
N ILE A 461 19.05 11.70 -7.12
CA ILE A 461 19.24 12.74 -6.12
C ILE A 461 20.74 12.88 -5.88
N SER A 462 21.27 14.05 -6.17
CA SER A 462 22.69 14.37 -6.12
C SER A 462 22.91 15.48 -5.09
N ALA A 463 23.98 15.38 -4.31
CA ALA A 463 24.33 16.40 -3.34
C ALA A 463 24.57 17.76 -4.00
N VAL A 464 24.09 18.83 -3.37
CA VAL A 464 24.69 20.15 -3.56
C VAL A 464 26.03 20.12 -2.80
N ARG A 465 27.16 20.00 -3.51
CA ARG A 465 28.43 20.52 -2.97
C ARG A 465 28.44 22.02 -3.16
N GLN A 466 27.91 22.78 -2.21
CA GLN A 466 28.47 24.11 -1.99
C GLN A 466 29.71 23.93 -1.11
N CYS A 467 30.87 23.71 -1.75
CA CYS A 467 32.09 24.21 -1.12
C CYS A 467 31.91 25.73 -1.03
N PRO A 468 32.01 26.36 0.14
CA PRO A 468 32.32 27.78 0.16
C PRO A 468 33.63 27.96 -0.62
N PRO A 469 33.78 28.99 -1.46
CA PRO A 469 35.10 29.31 -1.99
C PRO A 469 36.02 29.45 -0.80
N GLN A 470 37.07 28.64 -0.75
CA GLN A 470 38.21 28.90 0.12
C GLN A 470 38.67 30.31 -0.23
N THR A 471 38.39 31.27 0.64
CA THR A 471 39.03 32.57 0.59
C THR A 471 40.50 32.30 0.85
N ALA A 472 41.25 32.11 -0.23
CA ALA A 472 42.69 32.29 -0.27
C ALA A 472 42.97 33.68 0.33
N GLY A 473 43.83 33.71 1.34
CA GLY A 473 44.14 34.92 2.06
C GLY A 473 44.71 36.01 1.16
N MET A 474 44.51 37.25 1.59
CA MET A 474 45.56 38.25 1.50
C MET A 474 45.75 38.84 2.88
N LEU A 475 46.87 38.45 3.49
CA LEU A 475 47.68 39.36 4.27
C LEU A 475 47.95 40.61 3.42
N GLN A 476 47.56 41.77 3.93
CA GLN A 476 48.39 42.98 3.98
C GLN A 476 47.90 43.85 5.14
#